data_AF-A0A959LHT4-F1
#
_entry.id   AF-A0A959LHT4-F1
#
_cell.length_a   1.000
_cell.length_b   1.000
_cell.length_c   1.000
_cell.angle_alpha   90.00
_cell.angle_beta   90.00
_cell.angle_gamma   90.00
#
_symmetry.space_group_name_H-M   'P 1'
#
loop_
_entity.id
_entity.type
_entity.pdbx_description
1 polymer ?
#
loop_
_entity_poly.entity_id
_entity_poly.type
_entity_poly.pdbx_seq_one_letter_code
_entity_poly.pdbx_strand_id
1 'polypeptide(L)'
;MNHGICLSLLFIICSGCLTNRVVPKYTVGATSWAFGKYSFIDSKGDTIKKLYKHEYIMSFTDTFETYAIFGIRGIKDWCAIDIHENILFKVANIPLEEPLSPDHLVEDRIRIIDAAGKYGFANTKGKIVIKPQFEFVSHFNNGFAIIAEDCHKVYWKDDEEADHAEHEVCNHYSLNCNKHGYIDKKGKIIKLGNYTFEEIQKEIGWESTL
;
A
#
# COMPACT_ATOMS: atom_id res chain seq x y z
N MET A 1 -5.94 62.08 -14.91
CA MET A 1 -4.97 61.41 -14.01
C MET A 1 -5.76 60.65 -12.95
N ASN A 2 -5.51 59.33 -12.85
CA ASN A 2 -5.54 58.44 -11.66
C ASN A 2 -5.95 59.07 -10.31
N HIS A 3 -6.67 58.43 -9.36
CA HIS A 3 -7.06 57.04 -9.05
C HIS A 3 -8.44 57.12 -8.33
N GLY A 4 -9.38 56.18 -8.40
CA GLY A 4 -9.32 54.84 -7.80
C GLY A 4 -9.75 54.87 -6.32
N ILE A 5 -11.05 54.68 -6.04
CA ILE A 5 -11.54 54.24 -4.72
C ILE A 5 -12.43 53.03 -4.95
N CYS A 6 -11.86 51.87 -4.61
CA CYS A 6 -12.49 50.57 -4.59
C CYS A 6 -13.29 50.46 -3.28
N LEU A 7 -14.63 50.42 -3.37
CA LEU A 7 -15.48 50.12 -2.22
C LEU A 7 -15.54 48.60 -2.06
N SER A 8 -14.88 48.11 -1.02
CA SER A 8 -14.87 46.73 -0.59
C SER A 8 -16.26 46.30 -0.11
N LEU A 9 -16.91 45.43 -0.87
CA LEU A 9 -18.04 44.63 -0.40
C LEU A 9 -17.52 43.56 0.55
N LEU A 10 -17.88 43.72 1.83
CA LEU A 10 -17.77 42.72 2.88
C LEU A 10 -18.47 41.43 2.43
N PHE A 11 -17.71 40.36 2.17
CA PHE A 11 -18.25 39.00 2.27
C PHE A 11 -17.86 38.43 3.62
N ILE A 12 -18.81 38.49 4.54
CA ILE A 12 -18.82 37.69 5.77
C ILE A 12 -18.99 36.24 5.31
N ILE A 13 -17.89 35.48 5.22
CA ILE A 13 -17.98 34.03 5.09
C ILE A 13 -18.07 33.48 6.50
N CYS A 14 -19.30 33.06 6.82
CA CYS A 14 -19.66 32.40 8.05
C CYS A 14 -18.80 31.15 8.26
N SER A 15 -18.40 30.95 9.51
CA SER A 15 -17.61 29.83 9.99
C SER A 15 -18.34 28.49 9.81
N GLY A 16 -17.55 27.43 9.63
CA GLY A 16 -17.95 26.11 10.10
C GLY A 16 -18.27 25.07 9.03
N CYS A 17 -17.33 24.79 8.14
CA CYS A 17 -17.11 23.41 7.71
C CYS A 17 -15.63 23.08 7.96
N LEU A 18 -15.29 22.82 9.21
CA LEU A 18 -14.08 22.09 9.56
C LEU A 18 -14.27 20.67 9.02
N THR A 19 -13.97 20.47 7.74
CA THR A 19 -13.38 19.19 7.39
C THR A 19 -12.06 19.18 8.17
N ASN A 20 -11.96 18.31 9.18
CA ASN A 20 -10.67 17.96 9.77
C ASN A 20 -9.86 17.25 8.68
N ARG A 21 -9.46 17.99 7.64
CA ARG A 21 -8.45 17.57 6.71
C ARG A 21 -7.18 17.64 7.54
N VAL A 22 -6.75 16.49 8.05
CA VAL A 22 -5.43 16.34 8.66
C VAL A 22 -4.47 16.84 7.59
N VAL A 23 -3.96 18.06 7.76
CA VAL A 23 -2.91 18.57 6.89
C VAL A 23 -1.74 17.64 7.16
N PRO A 24 -1.20 16.95 6.14
CA PRO A 24 -0.08 16.07 6.38
C PRO A 24 1.02 16.85 7.06
N LYS A 25 1.55 16.30 8.15
CA LYS A 25 2.60 16.99 8.89
C LYS A 25 3.82 17.18 7.98
N TYR A 26 4.10 16.19 7.14
CA TYR A 26 5.26 16.09 6.25
C TYR A 26 4.88 15.42 4.92
N THR A 27 5.58 15.78 3.84
CA THR A 27 5.52 15.07 2.55
C THR A 27 6.90 14.52 2.19
N VAL A 28 6.94 13.53 1.29
CA VAL A 28 8.20 12.97 0.79
C VAL A 28 8.54 13.61 -0.55
N GLY A 29 9.60 14.41 -0.57
CA GLY A 29 10.10 15.07 -1.78
C GLY A 29 11.36 14.40 -2.33
N ALA A 30 11.41 14.21 -3.65
CA ALA A 30 12.67 13.87 -4.34
C ALA A 30 13.57 15.12 -4.42
N THR A 31 14.82 15.01 -3.99
CA THR A 31 15.76 16.14 -3.92
C THR A 31 16.70 16.24 -5.12
N SER A 32 16.77 15.20 -5.95
CA SER A 32 17.47 15.23 -7.23
C SER A 32 16.94 14.12 -8.13
N TRP A 33 16.69 14.43 -9.40
CA TRP A 33 16.31 13.44 -10.42
C TRP A 33 17.40 12.41 -10.72
N ALA A 34 18.66 12.70 -10.34
CA ALA A 34 19.81 11.89 -10.72
C ALA A 34 20.04 10.66 -9.83
N PHE A 35 19.68 10.67 -8.55
CA PHE A 35 19.96 9.52 -7.66
C PHE A 35 19.06 9.60 -6.43
N GLY A 36 18.05 8.73 -6.29
CA GLY A 36 17.53 8.13 -5.04
C GLY A 36 17.46 8.92 -3.72
N LYS A 37 17.56 10.25 -3.74
CA LYS A 37 17.73 11.09 -2.55
C LYS A 37 16.41 11.72 -2.21
N TYR A 38 15.84 11.28 -1.10
CA TYR A 38 14.55 11.72 -0.61
C TYR A 38 14.71 12.60 0.62
N SER A 39 13.70 13.41 0.89
CA SER A 39 13.62 14.22 2.10
C SER A 39 12.19 14.32 2.58
N PHE A 40 12.03 14.39 3.90
CA PHE A 40 10.80 14.90 4.47
C PHE A 40 10.79 16.42 4.35
N ILE A 41 9.75 16.96 3.71
CA ILE A 41 9.54 18.39 3.56
C ILE A 41 8.25 18.79 4.28
N ASP A 42 8.18 20.04 4.74
CA ASP A 42 6.97 20.56 5.37
C ASP A 42 5.93 21.02 4.34
N SER A 43 4.79 21.53 4.81
CA SER A 43 3.73 22.06 3.94
C SER A 43 4.14 23.24 3.04
N LYS A 44 5.28 23.89 3.32
CA LYS A 44 5.82 25.00 2.52
C LYS A 44 6.87 24.52 1.51
N GLY A 45 7.25 23.24 1.57
CA GLY A 45 8.31 22.65 0.77
C GLY A 45 9.69 22.76 1.39
N ASP A 46 9.80 23.26 2.62
CA ASP A 46 11.09 23.38 3.32
C ASP A 46 11.58 21.99 3.77
N THR A 47 12.85 21.70 3.55
CA THR A 47 13.45 20.42 3.97
C THR A 47 13.54 20.34 5.48
N ILE A 48 12.90 19.33 6.07
CA ILE A 48 12.99 19.02 7.49
C ILE A 48 14.11 18.02 7.76
N LYS A 49 14.15 16.94 6.98
CA LYS A 49 15.14 15.88 7.14
C LYS A 49 15.43 15.24 5.79
N LYS A 50 16.71 15.13 5.48
CA LYS A 50 17.21 14.35 4.34
C LYS A 50 17.36 12.88 4.74
N LEU A 51 17.02 11.98 3.83
CA LEU A 51 17.06 10.53 4.05
C LEU A 51 18.34 9.94 3.44
N TYR A 52 19.06 9.18 4.24
CA TYR A 52 20.41 8.70 3.88
C TYR A 52 20.74 7.32 4.42
N LYS A 53 19.95 6.77 5.34
CA LYS A 53 20.25 5.50 6.01
C LYS A 53 20.24 4.32 5.04
N HIS A 54 19.34 4.37 4.05
CA HIS A 54 19.20 3.35 3.03
C HIS A 54 19.45 3.92 1.64
N GLU A 55 19.77 3.04 0.70
CA GLU A 55 19.86 3.36 -0.72
C GLU A 55 18.47 3.31 -1.35
N TYR A 56 17.65 4.33 -1.08
CA TYR A 56 16.29 4.42 -1.59
C TYR A 56 16.29 4.56 -3.12
N ILE A 57 15.44 3.77 -3.77
CA ILE A 57 15.29 3.77 -5.22
C ILE A 57 14.08 4.61 -5.61
N MET A 58 12.94 4.35 -4.97
CA MET A 58 11.68 5.05 -5.25
C MET A 58 10.80 5.18 -4.01
N SER A 59 9.99 6.24 -3.96
CA SER A 59 8.93 6.45 -2.96
C SER A 59 7.57 6.33 -3.64
N PHE A 60 6.64 5.60 -3.04
CA PHE A 60 5.25 5.47 -3.52
C PHE A 60 4.22 6.25 -2.70
N THR A 61 4.69 6.91 -1.65
CA THR A 61 3.85 7.81 -0.84
C THR A 61 4.27 9.24 -1.10
N ASP A 62 3.32 10.06 -1.51
CA ASP A 62 3.45 11.52 -1.60
C ASP A 62 3.33 12.17 -0.21
N THR A 63 2.61 11.51 0.69
CA THR A 63 2.19 12.02 1.98
C THR A 63 2.74 11.15 3.12
N PHE A 64 3.42 11.77 4.09
CA PHE A 64 3.97 11.09 5.26
C PHE A 64 3.22 11.50 6.52
N GLU A 65 2.30 10.67 6.98
CA GLU A 65 1.66 10.85 8.29
C GLU A 65 2.43 10.13 9.40
N THR A 66 2.69 8.83 9.22
CA THR A 66 3.42 8.00 10.18
C THR A 66 4.58 7.23 9.55
N TYR A 67 4.39 6.76 8.32
CA TYR A 67 5.40 6.07 7.52
C TYR A 67 5.26 6.46 6.04
N ALA A 68 6.30 6.21 5.27
CA ALA A 68 6.31 6.28 3.81
C ALA A 68 6.73 4.93 3.22
N ILE A 69 6.31 4.64 1.99
CA ILE A 69 6.62 3.38 1.32
C ILE A 69 7.74 3.61 0.33
N PHE A 70 8.82 2.85 0.48
CA PHE A 70 10.01 2.94 -0.36
C PHE A 70 10.42 1.59 -0.95
N GLY A 71 10.95 1.64 -2.17
CA GLY A 71 11.86 0.62 -2.68
C GLY A 71 13.27 0.92 -2.19
N ILE A 72 13.96 -0.10 -1.65
CA ILE A 72 15.31 0.02 -1.10
C ILE A 72 16.24 -0.95 -1.86
N ARG A 73 17.40 -0.47 -2.30
CA ARG A 73 18.36 -1.32 -3.00
C ARG A 73 18.77 -2.52 -2.15
N GLY A 74 18.72 -3.70 -2.75
CA GLY A 74 19.02 -4.97 -2.07
C GLY A 74 17.86 -5.57 -1.27
N ILE A 75 16.72 -4.87 -1.16
CA ILE A 75 15.49 -5.43 -0.59
C ILE A 75 14.49 -5.64 -1.73
N LYS A 76 14.04 -6.88 -1.91
CA LYS A 76 13.09 -7.25 -2.97
C LYS A 76 11.71 -6.63 -2.78
N ASP A 77 11.27 -6.51 -1.53
CA ASP A 77 9.93 -6.05 -1.17
C ASP A 77 9.90 -4.55 -0.87
N TRP A 78 8.73 -3.94 -1.06
CA TRP A 78 8.45 -2.57 -0.60
C TRP A 78 8.53 -2.48 0.91
N CYS A 79 9.09 -1.39 1.43
CA CYS A 79 9.27 -1.19 2.86
C CYS A 79 8.52 0.06 3.34
N ALA A 80 7.70 -0.10 4.38
CA ALA A 80 7.19 1.02 5.16
C ALA A 80 8.27 1.52 6.12
N ILE A 81 8.64 2.80 6.00
CA ILE A 81 9.76 3.43 6.72
C ILE A 81 9.24 4.58 7.57
N ASP A 82 9.67 4.65 8.83
CA ASP A 82 9.38 5.78 9.72
C ASP A 82 10.32 6.98 9.50
N ILE A 83 10.10 8.08 10.26
CA ILE A 83 10.92 9.29 10.14
C ILE A 83 12.39 9.09 10.57
N HIS A 84 12.64 8.05 11.37
CA HIS A 84 13.96 7.63 11.84
C HIS A 84 14.61 6.59 10.91
N GLU A 85 13.99 6.34 9.75
CA GLU A 85 14.44 5.42 8.73
C GLU A 85 14.48 3.96 9.21
N ASN A 86 13.62 3.60 10.17
CA ASN A 86 13.40 2.22 10.58
C ASN A 86 12.38 1.56 9.65
N ILE A 87 12.67 0.33 9.22
CA ILE A 87 11.70 -0.51 8.51
C ILE A 87 10.69 -1.01 9.52
N LEU A 88 9.43 -0.63 9.34
CA LEU A 88 8.32 -1.05 10.20
C LEU A 88 7.77 -2.42 9.76
N PHE A 89 7.55 -2.58 8.46
CA PHE A 89 7.06 -3.81 7.82
C PHE A 89 7.27 -3.75 6.31
N LYS A 90 7.18 -4.90 5.66
CA LYS A 90 7.15 -5.00 4.20
C LYS A 90 5.72 -4.95 3.69
N VAL A 91 5.51 -4.25 2.59
CA VAL A 91 4.21 -4.08 1.94
C VAL A 91 4.06 -5.09 0.81
N ALA A 92 2.90 -5.74 0.73
CA ALA A 92 2.60 -6.68 -0.35
C ALA A 92 2.58 -5.99 -1.71
N ASN A 93 2.91 -6.71 -2.78
CA ASN A 93 2.74 -6.21 -4.14
C ASN A 93 1.29 -6.35 -4.60
N ILE A 94 0.83 -5.44 -5.45
CA ILE A 94 -0.40 -5.62 -6.23
C ILE A 94 -0.09 -6.58 -7.38
N PRO A 95 -0.72 -7.78 -7.45
CA PRO A 95 -0.37 -8.78 -8.47
C PRO A 95 -0.81 -8.42 -9.89
N LEU A 96 -1.68 -7.41 -10.06
CA LEU A 96 -2.35 -7.08 -11.32
C LEU A 96 -1.82 -5.81 -11.98
N GLU A 97 -0.86 -5.11 -11.36
CA GLU A 97 -0.26 -3.89 -11.89
C GLU A 97 1.20 -4.15 -12.24
N GLU A 98 1.54 -3.99 -13.53
CA GLU A 98 2.94 -3.91 -13.97
C GLU A 98 3.29 -2.45 -14.32
N PRO A 99 4.40 -1.90 -13.79
CA PRO A 99 5.36 -2.55 -12.90
C PRO A 99 4.78 -2.79 -11.50
N LEU A 100 5.12 -3.94 -10.89
CA LEU A 100 4.71 -4.30 -9.52
C LEU A 100 4.72 -3.09 -8.57
N SER A 101 3.54 -2.68 -8.11
CA SER A 101 3.35 -1.55 -7.19
C SER A 101 3.10 -2.06 -5.76
N PRO A 102 3.44 -1.29 -4.71
CA PRO A 102 3.02 -1.62 -3.36
C PRO A 102 1.49 -1.54 -3.24
N ASP A 103 0.92 -2.40 -2.42
CA ASP A 103 -0.50 -2.37 -2.09
C ASP A 103 -0.95 -1.01 -1.52
N HIS A 104 -2.23 -0.70 -1.64
CA HIS A 104 -2.80 0.57 -1.18
C HIS A 104 -3.56 0.39 0.15
N LEU A 105 -3.78 1.51 0.83
CA LEU A 105 -4.58 1.55 2.06
C LEU A 105 -6.07 1.44 1.73
N VAL A 106 -6.73 0.42 2.25
CA VAL A 106 -8.19 0.22 2.17
C VAL A 106 -8.74 0.06 3.58
N GLU A 107 -9.76 0.84 3.93
CA GLU A 107 -10.38 0.82 5.27
C GLU A 107 -9.36 0.91 6.44
N ASP A 108 -8.38 1.81 6.36
CA ASP A 108 -7.27 1.95 7.34
C ASP A 108 -6.39 0.69 7.47
N ARG A 109 -6.27 -0.10 6.40
CA ARG A 109 -5.46 -1.32 6.36
C ARG A 109 -4.71 -1.47 5.04
N ILE A 110 -3.45 -1.86 5.10
CA ILE A 110 -2.61 -2.20 3.95
C ILE A 110 -2.12 -3.63 4.12
N ARG A 111 -2.08 -4.44 3.05
CA ARG A 111 -1.55 -5.80 3.14
C ARG A 111 -0.03 -5.76 3.33
N ILE A 112 0.43 -6.52 4.30
CA ILE A 112 1.85 -6.69 4.61
C ILE A 112 2.24 -8.14 4.42
N ILE A 113 3.52 -8.37 4.16
CA ILE A 113 4.09 -9.70 3.96
C ILE A 113 5.28 -9.93 4.89
N ASP A 114 5.41 -11.13 5.43
CA ASP A 114 6.58 -11.52 6.24
C ASP A 114 7.63 -12.30 5.45
N ALA A 115 8.72 -12.68 6.12
CA ALA A 115 9.81 -13.46 5.52
C ALA A 115 9.40 -14.89 5.11
N ALA A 116 8.29 -15.41 5.64
CA ALA A 116 7.73 -16.71 5.27
C ALA A 116 6.72 -16.60 4.11
N GLY A 117 6.47 -15.39 3.59
CA GLY A 117 5.50 -15.15 2.53
C GLY A 117 4.05 -15.17 3.01
N LYS A 118 3.81 -15.03 4.31
CA LYS A 118 2.46 -14.95 4.87
C LYS A 118 1.97 -13.50 4.87
N TYR A 119 0.66 -13.34 4.68
CA TYR A 119 -0.01 -12.05 4.61
C TYR A 119 -0.68 -11.68 5.93
N GLY A 120 -0.64 -10.39 6.23
CA GLY A 120 -1.34 -9.74 7.35
C GLY A 120 -1.72 -8.31 6.99
N PHE A 121 -2.01 -7.48 8.00
CA PHE A 121 -2.35 -6.07 7.80
C PHE A 121 -1.68 -5.15 8.81
N ALA A 122 -1.22 -4.00 8.31
CA ALA A 122 -0.88 -2.84 9.13
C ALA A 122 -1.86 -1.69 8.88
N ASN A 123 -1.96 -0.74 9.79
CA ASN A 123 -2.80 0.45 9.65
C ASN A 123 -2.00 1.72 9.32
N THR A 124 -2.71 2.83 9.07
CA THR A 124 -2.09 4.15 8.79
C THR A 124 -1.12 4.64 9.87
N LYS A 125 -1.28 4.16 11.11
CA LYS A 125 -0.40 4.48 12.25
C LYS A 125 0.85 3.61 12.31
N GLY A 126 1.13 2.84 11.27
CA GLY A 126 2.29 1.96 11.20
C GLY A 126 2.24 0.77 12.17
N LYS A 127 1.05 0.42 12.70
CA LYS A 127 0.88 -0.72 13.61
C LYS A 127 0.39 -1.93 12.85
N ILE A 128 1.00 -3.09 13.08
CA ILE A 128 0.48 -4.39 12.65
C ILE A 128 -0.80 -4.67 13.43
N VAL A 129 -1.94 -4.62 12.75
CA VAL A 129 -3.28 -4.86 13.35
C VAL A 129 -3.73 -6.31 13.19
N ILE A 130 -3.23 -6.99 12.16
CA ILE A 130 -3.42 -8.43 11.94
C ILE A 130 -2.05 -9.00 11.57
N LYS A 131 -1.51 -9.89 12.40
CA LYS A 131 -0.19 -10.49 12.13
C LYS A 131 -0.23 -11.32 10.84
N PRO A 132 0.88 -11.34 10.08
CA PRO A 132 1.08 -12.29 8.99
C PRO A 132 0.78 -13.72 9.42
N GLN A 133 -0.20 -14.35 8.77
CA GLN A 133 -0.59 -15.74 9.07
C GLN A 133 -1.29 -16.44 7.90
N PHE A 134 -1.79 -15.71 6.91
CA PHE A 134 -2.55 -16.27 5.78
C PHE A 134 -1.65 -16.50 4.57
N GLU A 135 -1.96 -17.50 3.74
CA GLU A 135 -1.23 -17.74 2.48
C GLU A 135 -1.65 -16.78 1.38
N PHE A 136 -2.89 -16.32 1.45
CA PHE A 136 -3.41 -15.24 0.63
C PHE A 136 -4.45 -14.44 1.43
N VAL A 137 -4.52 -13.14 1.15
CA VAL A 137 -5.61 -12.30 1.62
C VAL A 137 -5.97 -11.22 0.60
N SER A 138 -7.27 -11.00 0.40
CA SER A 138 -7.77 -9.87 -0.39
C SER A 138 -7.68 -8.57 0.40
N HIS A 139 -7.92 -7.43 -0.27
CA HIS A 139 -8.16 -6.18 0.45
C HIS A 139 -9.50 -6.26 1.21
N PHE A 140 -9.65 -5.39 2.22
CA PHE A 140 -10.92 -5.28 2.94
C PHE A 140 -12.00 -4.64 2.05
N ASN A 141 -13.20 -5.21 2.04
CA ASN A 141 -14.39 -4.60 1.45
C ASN A 141 -15.57 -4.86 2.39
N ASN A 142 -16.35 -3.81 2.68
CA ASN A 142 -17.47 -3.86 3.63
C ASN A 142 -17.09 -4.47 4.99
N GLY A 143 -15.85 -4.25 5.43
CA GLY A 143 -15.35 -4.75 6.71
C GLY A 143 -14.93 -6.21 6.76
N PHE A 144 -14.89 -6.91 5.64
CA PHE A 144 -14.39 -8.28 5.52
C PHE A 144 -13.22 -8.36 4.54
N ALA A 145 -12.32 -9.32 4.76
CA ALA A 145 -11.32 -9.70 3.77
C ALA A 145 -11.38 -11.21 3.55
N ILE A 146 -11.25 -11.62 2.29
CA ILE A 146 -11.23 -13.03 1.89
C ILE A 146 -9.83 -13.57 2.15
N ILE A 147 -9.73 -14.73 2.79
CA ILE A 147 -8.49 -15.45 3.06
C ILE A 147 -8.46 -16.76 2.29
N ALA A 148 -7.26 -17.25 1.99
CA ALA A 148 -7.08 -18.59 1.50
C ALA A 148 -5.95 -19.33 2.23
N GLU A 149 -6.10 -20.65 2.29
CA GLU A 149 -5.14 -21.61 2.85
C GLU A 149 -5.06 -22.85 1.96
N ASP A 150 -4.04 -23.68 2.21
CA ASP A 150 -3.76 -24.87 1.41
C ASP A 150 -3.50 -24.48 -0.07
N CYS A 151 -2.63 -23.48 -0.22
CA CYS A 151 -2.25 -22.89 -1.49
C CYS A 151 -0.97 -23.54 -2.04
N HIS A 152 -0.97 -23.82 -3.33
CA HIS A 152 0.22 -24.22 -4.07
C HIS A 152 0.40 -23.36 -5.31
N LYS A 153 1.66 -23.19 -5.71
CA LYS A 153 2.01 -22.44 -6.92
C LYS A 153 1.73 -23.31 -8.14
N VAL A 154 0.97 -22.78 -9.07
CA VAL A 154 0.79 -23.32 -10.41
C VAL A 154 1.57 -22.42 -11.35
N TYR A 155 2.73 -22.87 -11.78
CA TYR A 155 3.56 -22.13 -12.72
C TYR A 155 2.85 -22.05 -14.07
N TRP A 156 2.84 -20.86 -14.67
CA TRP A 156 2.40 -20.74 -16.04
C TRP A 156 3.38 -21.56 -16.86
N LYS A 157 2.87 -22.45 -17.71
CA LYS A 157 3.72 -23.07 -18.71
C LYS A 157 3.99 -21.96 -19.71
N ASP A 158 5.24 -21.51 -19.81
CA ASP A 158 5.62 -20.60 -20.88
C ASP A 158 5.19 -21.25 -22.20
N ASP A 159 4.39 -20.52 -22.99
CA ASP A 159 4.37 -20.76 -24.43
C ASP A 159 5.82 -20.61 -24.90
N GLU A 160 6.34 -21.60 -25.64
CA GLU A 160 7.76 -21.72 -26.04
C GLU A 160 8.29 -20.57 -26.94
N GLU A 161 7.62 -19.41 -27.02
CA GLU A 161 7.84 -18.35 -28.01
C GLU A 161 7.90 -16.92 -27.45
N ALA A 162 8.20 -16.70 -26.17
CA ALA A 162 8.55 -15.36 -25.68
C ALA A 162 10.08 -15.13 -25.74
N ASP A 163 10.49 -14.40 -26.77
CA ASP A 163 11.84 -13.91 -27.05
C ASP A 163 12.39 -12.99 -25.93
N HIS A 164 12.80 -13.59 -24.81
CA HIS A 164 13.53 -12.92 -23.74
C HIS A 164 14.96 -13.47 -23.67
N ALA A 165 15.73 -13.18 -24.71
CA ALA A 165 17.09 -13.66 -24.91
C ALA A 165 18.15 -13.17 -23.87
N GLU A 166 17.79 -12.48 -22.78
CA GLU A 166 18.83 -12.05 -21.83
C GLU A 166 18.40 -11.75 -20.38
N HIS A 167 17.14 -11.95 -19.99
CA HIS A 167 16.66 -11.55 -18.65
C HIS A 167 16.15 -12.77 -17.85
N GLU A 168 16.48 -12.80 -16.55
CA GLU A 168 16.17 -13.85 -15.57
C GLU A 168 14.79 -14.48 -15.78
N VAL A 169 14.73 -15.82 -15.79
CA VAL A 169 13.49 -16.63 -15.93
C VAL A 169 12.35 -16.01 -15.10
N CYS A 170 11.37 -15.41 -15.79
CA CYS A 170 10.16 -14.91 -15.18
C CYS A 170 9.31 -16.10 -14.71
N ASN A 171 9.56 -16.56 -13.48
CA ASN A 171 8.80 -17.63 -12.83
C ASN A 171 7.40 -17.13 -12.46
N HIS A 172 6.59 -16.76 -13.45
CA HIS A 172 5.20 -16.44 -13.22
C HIS A 172 4.52 -17.68 -12.61
N TYR A 173 3.64 -17.47 -11.64
CA TYR A 173 2.76 -18.52 -11.13
C TYR A 173 1.44 -17.93 -10.65
N SER A 174 0.40 -18.74 -10.67
CA SER A 174 -0.86 -18.48 -9.95
C SER A 174 -0.84 -19.23 -8.62
N LEU A 175 -1.50 -18.69 -7.60
CA LEU A 175 -1.78 -19.43 -6.38
C LEU A 175 -3.11 -20.15 -6.55
N ASN A 176 -3.08 -21.47 -6.46
CA ASN A 176 -4.28 -22.29 -6.39
C ASN A 176 -4.47 -22.78 -4.96
N CYS A 177 -5.58 -22.41 -4.33
CA CYS A 177 -5.86 -22.68 -2.92
C CYS A 177 -7.10 -23.55 -2.76
N ASN A 178 -7.02 -24.59 -1.92
CA ASN A 178 -8.16 -25.50 -1.73
C ASN A 178 -9.17 -24.99 -0.69
N LYS A 179 -8.76 -24.04 0.17
CA LYS A 179 -9.61 -23.51 1.23
C LYS A 179 -9.73 -22.01 1.14
N HIS A 180 -10.96 -21.53 1.19
CA HIS A 180 -11.29 -20.12 1.23
C HIS A 180 -12.20 -19.81 2.40
N GLY A 181 -12.13 -18.56 2.84
CA GLY A 181 -12.85 -18.08 4.00
C GLY A 181 -12.81 -16.57 4.08
N TYR A 182 -13.29 -16.01 5.17
CA TYR A 182 -13.18 -14.58 5.40
C TYR A 182 -12.98 -14.24 6.87
N ILE A 183 -12.32 -13.10 7.07
CA ILE A 183 -12.02 -12.53 8.38
C ILE A 183 -12.76 -11.22 8.60
N ASP A 184 -13.02 -10.89 9.86
CA ASP A 184 -13.51 -9.57 10.26
C ASP A 184 -12.38 -8.53 10.36
N LYS A 185 -12.76 -7.28 10.69
CA LYS A 185 -11.88 -6.13 10.94
C LYS A 185 -10.77 -6.35 11.98
N LYS A 186 -10.90 -7.37 12.84
CA LYS A 186 -9.93 -7.73 13.89
C LYS A 186 -9.07 -8.94 13.48
N GLY A 187 -9.27 -9.49 12.28
CA GLY A 187 -8.58 -10.68 11.79
C GLY A 187 -9.16 -11.97 12.34
N LYS A 188 -10.35 -11.95 12.96
CA LYS A 188 -11.02 -13.18 13.41
C LYS A 188 -11.58 -13.90 12.19
N ILE A 189 -11.19 -15.17 12.01
CA ILE A 189 -11.77 -16.06 11.01
C ILE A 189 -13.24 -16.28 11.36
N ILE A 190 -14.14 -15.84 10.48
CA ILE A 190 -15.57 -16.05 10.61
C ILE A 190 -15.97 -17.36 9.96
N LYS A 191 -15.38 -17.66 8.80
CA LYS A 191 -15.59 -18.89 8.05
C LYS A 191 -14.31 -19.25 7.33
N LEU A 192 -14.00 -20.56 7.25
CA LEU A 192 -12.92 -21.13 6.45
C LEU A 192 -13.25 -22.59 6.17
N GLY A 193 -13.12 -23.02 4.92
CA GLY A 193 -13.39 -24.40 4.52
C GLY A 193 -13.12 -24.61 3.04
N ASN A 194 -13.56 -25.75 2.52
CA ASN A 194 -13.42 -26.09 1.11
C ASN A 194 -14.49 -25.34 0.30
N TYR A 195 -14.21 -24.06 0.05
CA TYR A 195 -15.01 -23.14 -0.75
C TYR A 195 -14.12 -22.54 -1.83
N THR A 196 -14.71 -22.07 -2.93
CA THR A 196 -13.99 -21.24 -3.89
C THR A 196 -13.95 -19.77 -3.43
N PHE A 197 -13.06 -18.99 -4.04
CA PHE A 197 -13.00 -17.54 -3.80
C PHE A 197 -14.36 -16.88 -4.13
N GLU A 198 -14.96 -17.25 -5.26
CA GLU A 198 -16.22 -16.69 -5.77
C GLU A 198 -17.42 -17.03 -4.87
N GLU A 199 -17.44 -18.23 -4.27
CA GLU A 199 -18.48 -18.62 -3.32
C GLU A 199 -18.45 -17.70 -2.08
N ILE A 200 -17.26 -17.49 -1.50
CA ILE A 200 -17.08 -16.59 -0.37
C ILE A 200 -17.39 -15.14 -0.78
N GLN A 201 -16.91 -14.72 -1.95
CA GLN A 201 -17.13 -13.40 -2.49
C GLN A 201 -18.62 -13.07 -2.58
N LYS A 202 -19.41 -13.99 -3.17
CA LYS A 202 -20.86 -13.86 -3.29
C LYS A 202 -21.56 -13.85 -1.94
N GLU A 203 -21.14 -14.72 -1.01
CA GLU A 203 -21.73 -14.83 0.33
C GLU A 203 -21.64 -13.52 1.12
N ILE A 204 -20.48 -12.87 1.09
CA ILE A 204 -20.23 -11.64 1.87
C ILE A 204 -20.51 -10.36 1.09
N GLY A 205 -20.97 -10.46 -0.16
CA GLY A 205 -21.21 -9.31 -1.04
C GLY A 205 -19.94 -8.50 -1.29
N TRP A 206 -18.81 -9.18 -1.49
CA TRP A 206 -17.52 -8.56 -1.79
C TRP A 206 -17.44 -8.26 -3.29
N GLU A 207 -17.59 -7.00 -3.68
CA GLU A 207 -17.45 -6.59 -5.09
C GLU A 207 -16.04 -6.06 -5.31
N SER A 208 -15.32 -6.52 -6.34
CA SER A 208 -14.01 -5.93 -6.67
C SER A 208 -14.26 -4.51 -7.20
N THR A 209 -14.12 -3.51 -6.33
CA THR A 209 -14.27 -2.09 -6.68
C THR A 209 -12.96 -1.45 -7.14
N LEU A 210 -11.99 -2.27 -7.53
CA LEU A 210 -10.67 -1.87 -8.03
C LEU A 210 -10.48 -2.44 -9.43
#